data_AF-A0A0R3UPR1-F1
#
_entry.id   AF-A0A0R3UPR1-F1
#
_cell.length_a   1.000
_cell.length_b   1.000
_cell.length_c   1.000
_cell.angle_alpha   90.00
_cell.angle_beta   90.00
_cell.angle_gamma   90.00
#
_symmetry.space_group_name_H-M   'P 1'
#
loop_
_entity.id
_entity.type
_entity.pdbx_description
1 polymer ?
#
loop_
_entity_poly.entity_id
_entity_poly.type
_entity_poly.pdbx_seq_one_letter_code
_entity_poly.pdbx_strand_id
1 'polypeptide(L)'
;MRLDYESKKEFLVKVKVLRRDQQGRSINSEEIDIHINLIDVNDEPPVFTPFWPEYPDSIAKAVLAGESKTPPGTRVFKAEATDADAGSVLQFGWTPGVEITAGERFYISPTSGVITTVGEDAFPVNHVYRLSIRVVDLNAAVPATSFADMELLVYTAFQPVLFPADTFQFNVTEQLPAQTRLGYIPARSLNSINDIITFKVLRRPDPSKQPINIVDGGDGLITTQNYFDYDTILDHSTTYLIEGRVQNGYSATALASLDSLEYMS
;
A
#
# COMPACT_ATOMS: atom_id res chain seq x y z
N MET A 1 14.42 28.13 10.19
CA MET A 1 13.98 26.83 10.78
C MET A 1 12.53 27.04 11.21
N ARG A 2 11.60 26.31 10.60
CA ARG A 2 10.17 26.38 10.95
C ARG A 2 9.94 25.45 12.17
N LEU A 3 9.05 25.85 13.08
CA LEU A 3 8.60 24.98 14.17
C LEU A 3 7.53 24.05 13.61
N ASP A 4 7.66 22.77 13.91
CA ASP A 4 6.85 21.67 13.36
C ASP A 4 6.75 20.62 14.48
N TYR A 5 5.53 20.41 14.97
CA TYR A 5 5.26 19.57 16.14
C TYR A 5 5.43 18.08 15.78
N GLU A 6 5.03 17.71 14.57
CA GLU A 6 4.99 16.39 13.97
C GLU A 6 6.43 15.86 13.83
N SER A 7 7.35 16.74 13.42
CA SER A 7 8.78 16.43 13.35
C SER A 7 9.47 16.45 14.71
N LYS A 8 9.19 17.45 15.56
CA LYS A 8 9.88 17.62 16.84
C LYS A 8 9.08 18.40 17.89
N LYS A 9 8.64 17.69 18.92
CA LYS A 9 7.75 18.20 19.97
C LYS A 9 8.41 19.10 21.02
N GLU A 10 9.72 18.96 21.23
CA GLU A 10 10.44 19.73 22.24
C GLU A 10 11.86 20.12 21.82
N PHE A 11 12.34 21.25 22.35
CA PHE A 11 13.70 21.73 22.17
C PHE A 11 14.35 22.01 23.52
N LEU A 12 15.59 21.55 23.68
CA LEU A 12 16.46 21.95 24.77
C LEU A 12 17.46 22.97 24.26
N VAL A 13 17.35 24.21 24.73
CA VAL A 13 18.26 25.31 24.37
C VAL A 13 19.16 25.59 25.55
N LYS A 14 20.46 25.36 25.37
CA LYS A 14 21.49 25.67 26.39
C LYS A 14 21.96 27.10 26.21
N VAL A 15 21.72 27.95 27.21
CA VAL A 15 22.13 29.34 27.21
C VAL A 15 23.30 29.52 28.16
N LYS A 16 24.45 29.92 27.62
CA LYS A 16 25.62 30.28 28.41
C LYS A 16 25.66 31.79 28.64
N VAL A 17 25.51 32.20 29.89
CA VAL A 17 25.64 33.59 30.32
C VAL A 17 27.09 33.86 30.67
N LEU A 18 27.73 34.82 30.00
CA LEU A 18 29.12 35.21 30.26
C LEU A 18 29.16 36.56 30.97
N ARG A 19 29.81 36.63 32.13
CA ARG A 19 30.13 37.90 32.78
C ARG A 19 31.51 38.36 32.33
N ARG A 20 31.61 39.59 31.84
CA ARG A 20 32.89 40.19 31.40
C ARG A 20 33.29 41.37 32.29
N ASP A 21 34.59 41.60 32.42
CA ASP A 21 35.15 42.80 33.06
C ASP A 21 35.12 44.02 32.13
N GLN A 22 35.56 45.19 32.63
CA GLN A 22 35.63 46.43 31.84
C GLN A 22 36.60 46.36 30.65
N GLN A 23 37.48 45.35 30.61
CA GLN A 23 38.42 45.09 29.52
C GLN A 23 37.90 44.01 28.56
N GLY A 24 36.66 43.55 28.73
CA GLY A 24 35.98 42.57 27.88
C GLY A 24 36.37 41.11 28.14
N ARG A 25 37.16 40.83 29.18
CA ARG A 25 37.61 39.47 29.53
C ARG A 25 36.51 38.74 30.29
N SER A 26 36.23 37.51 29.90
CA SER A 26 35.24 36.68 30.57
C SER A 26 35.77 36.27 31.94
N ILE A 27 35.06 36.62 33.00
CA ILE A 27 35.45 36.34 34.38
C ILE A 27 34.65 35.19 34.98
N ASN A 28 33.35 35.08 34.65
CA ASN A 28 32.48 33.98 35.07
C ASN A 28 31.59 33.53 33.91
N SER A 29 31.11 32.29 33.99
CA SER A 29 30.03 31.81 33.12
C SER A 29 29.06 30.92 33.86
N GLU A 30 27.77 31.05 33.57
CA GLU A 30 26.71 30.14 34.02
C GLU A 30 26.01 29.55 32.79
N GLU A 31 25.56 28.31 32.89
CA GLU A 31 24.79 27.63 31.85
C GLU A 31 23.40 27.34 32.38
N ILE A 32 22.38 27.71 31.60
CA ILE A 32 20.96 27.52 31.91
C ILE A 32 20.34 26.72 30.77
N ASP A 33 19.64 25.66 31.12
CA ASP A 33 18.87 24.84 30.19
C ASP A 33 17.44 25.38 30.08
N ILE A 34 17.02 25.75 28.87
CA ILE A 34 15.65 26.19 28.56
C ILE A 34 14.94 25.05 27.82
N HIS A 35 13.86 24.55 28.40
CA HIS A 35 12.97 23.57 27.78
C HIS A 35 11.83 24.29 27.08
N ILE A 36 11.71 24.08 25.77
CA ILE A 36 10.64 24.63 24.93
C ILE A 36 9.78 23.47 24.45
N ASN A 37 8.52 23.44 24.87
CA ASN A 37 7.53 22.49 24.35
C ASN A 37 6.73 23.17 23.24
N LEU A 38 6.59 22.49 22.11
CA LEU A 38 5.69 22.93 21.05
C LEU A 38 4.25 22.57 21.40
N ILE A 39 3.34 23.46 21.01
CA ILE A 39 1.90 23.20 21.03
C ILE A 39 1.53 22.80 19.62
N ASP A 40 0.82 21.69 19.53
CA ASP A 40 0.32 21.15 18.28
C ASP A 40 -0.74 22.07 17.65
N VAL A 41 -0.72 22.15 16.32
CA VAL A 41 -1.70 22.87 15.51
C VAL A 41 -2.11 21.91 14.42
N ASN A 42 -3.42 21.74 14.20
CA ASN A 42 -3.91 20.90 13.12
C ASN A 42 -3.55 21.50 11.75
N ASP A 43 -2.43 21.05 11.19
CA ASP A 43 -1.93 21.46 9.88
C ASP A 43 -1.56 20.30 8.95
N GLU A 44 -1.77 19.06 9.38
CA GLU A 44 -1.66 17.87 8.53
C GLU A 44 -3.05 17.32 8.16
N PRO A 45 -3.32 17.03 6.87
CA PRO A 45 -4.56 16.40 6.48
C PRO A 45 -4.54 14.88 6.77
N PRO A 46 -5.71 14.25 6.96
CA PRO A 46 -5.79 12.79 7.06
C PRO A 46 -5.24 12.11 5.80
N VAL A 47 -4.74 10.88 5.95
CA VAL A 47 -4.24 10.03 4.86
C VAL A 47 -4.88 8.65 4.95
N PHE A 48 -5.48 8.17 3.86
CA PHE A 48 -6.04 6.82 3.79
C PHE A 48 -4.95 5.76 3.86
N THR A 49 -5.26 4.65 4.53
CA THR A 49 -4.35 3.52 4.75
C THR A 49 -5.00 2.18 4.37
N PRO A 50 -4.20 1.17 4.01
CA PRO A 50 -2.78 1.29 3.66
C PRO A 50 -2.59 2.06 2.33
N PHE A 51 -1.49 2.81 2.22
CA PHE A 51 -1.10 3.42 0.95
C PHE A 51 -0.75 2.30 -0.04
N TRP A 52 -1.39 2.28 -1.20
CA TRP A 52 -1.12 1.33 -2.26
C TRP A 52 -0.38 2.06 -3.39
N PRO A 53 0.96 1.96 -3.48
CA PRO A 53 1.74 2.64 -4.52
C PRO A 53 1.29 2.31 -5.93
N GLU A 54 0.70 1.13 -6.14
CA GLU A 54 0.10 0.71 -7.42
C GLU A 54 -1.20 1.45 -7.79
N TYR A 55 -1.78 2.20 -6.84
CA TYR A 55 -2.95 3.05 -7.02
C TYR A 55 -2.62 4.51 -6.66
N PRO A 56 -1.83 5.20 -7.50
CA PRO A 56 -1.29 6.53 -7.21
C PRO A 56 -2.33 7.62 -6.95
N ASP A 57 -3.62 7.36 -7.20
CA ASP A 57 -4.73 8.30 -7.03
C ASP A 57 -5.69 7.96 -5.87
N SER A 58 -5.23 7.19 -4.87
CA SER A 58 -6.09 6.74 -3.76
C SER A 58 -7.34 6.00 -4.27
N ILE A 59 -7.12 4.97 -5.10
CA ILE A 59 -8.20 4.12 -5.62
C ILE A 59 -8.16 2.76 -4.92
N ALA A 60 -9.16 2.49 -4.09
CA ALA A 60 -9.38 1.19 -3.48
C ALA A 60 -10.30 0.31 -4.35
N LYS A 61 -10.21 -1.00 -4.15
CA LYS A 61 -11.03 -2.00 -4.86
C LYS A 61 -11.61 -3.01 -3.87
N ALA A 62 -12.88 -3.35 -4.05
CA ALA A 62 -13.58 -4.37 -3.27
C ALA A 62 -14.48 -5.22 -4.17
N VAL A 63 -14.77 -6.44 -3.74
CA VAL A 63 -15.62 -7.37 -4.48
C VAL A 63 -16.83 -7.75 -3.63
N LEU A 64 -18.02 -7.60 -4.19
CA LEU A 64 -19.30 -8.01 -3.62
C LEU A 64 -19.88 -9.25 -4.33
N ALA A 65 -19.06 -9.94 -5.12
CA ALA A 65 -19.48 -11.14 -5.83
C ALA A 65 -19.77 -12.28 -4.84
N GLY A 66 -20.89 -12.97 -5.01
CA GLY A 66 -21.17 -14.15 -4.19
C GLY A 66 -22.60 -14.67 -4.25
N GLU A 67 -23.61 -13.80 -4.30
CA GLU A 67 -25.00 -14.26 -4.22
C GLU A 67 -25.91 -13.35 -5.06
N SER A 68 -26.93 -13.93 -5.71
CA SER A 68 -27.95 -13.17 -6.47
C SER A 68 -28.72 -12.17 -5.59
N LYS A 69 -28.54 -12.20 -4.27
CA LYS A 69 -29.10 -11.30 -3.27
C LYS A 69 -28.14 -11.14 -2.10
N THR A 70 -27.22 -10.18 -2.18
CA THR A 70 -26.40 -9.80 -1.02
C THR A 70 -27.30 -9.13 0.03
N PRO A 71 -27.41 -9.66 1.27
CA PRO A 71 -28.26 -9.07 2.30
C PRO A 71 -27.85 -7.62 2.65
N PRO A 72 -28.78 -6.79 3.13
CA PRO A 72 -28.41 -5.53 3.79
C PRO A 72 -27.47 -5.78 4.98
N GLY A 73 -26.50 -4.88 5.20
CA GLY A 73 -25.53 -4.98 6.29
C GLY A 73 -24.31 -5.84 5.98
N THR A 74 -24.20 -6.43 4.79
CA THR A 74 -22.98 -7.13 4.37
C THR A 74 -21.82 -6.14 4.26
N ARG A 75 -20.72 -6.41 4.96
CA ARG A 75 -19.50 -5.61 4.89
C ARG A 75 -18.85 -5.72 3.51
N VAL A 76 -18.68 -4.59 2.85
CA VAL A 76 -18.06 -4.47 1.52
C VAL A 76 -16.59 -4.09 1.65
N PHE A 77 -16.32 -3.07 2.47
CA PHE A 77 -14.98 -2.50 2.63
C PHE A 77 -14.86 -1.86 4.01
N LYS A 78 -13.62 -1.58 4.45
CA LYS A 78 -13.36 -0.71 5.60
C LYS A 78 -12.33 0.32 5.17
N ALA A 79 -12.77 1.57 5.05
CA ALA A 79 -11.87 2.69 4.91
C ALA A 79 -11.13 2.91 6.22
N GLU A 80 -9.81 3.01 6.13
CA GLU A 80 -8.95 3.33 7.27
C GLU A 80 -8.14 4.56 6.89
N ALA A 81 -7.91 5.43 7.85
CA ALA A 81 -7.13 6.64 7.65
C ALA A 81 -6.42 6.99 8.96
N THR A 82 -5.32 7.71 8.83
CA THR A 82 -4.51 8.23 9.93
C THR A 82 -4.27 9.70 9.70
N ASP A 83 -4.11 10.43 10.79
CA ASP A 83 -3.83 11.86 10.77
C ASP A 83 -2.67 12.09 11.74
N ALA A 84 -1.72 12.93 11.35
CA ALA A 84 -0.47 13.10 12.08
C ALA A 84 -0.62 14.01 13.29
N ASP A 85 -1.65 14.85 13.32
CA ASP A 85 -1.93 15.79 14.39
C ASP A 85 -2.23 15.05 15.71
N ALA A 86 -1.97 15.69 16.84
CA ALA A 86 -2.21 15.10 18.14
C ALA A 86 -3.70 15.14 18.49
N GLY A 87 -4.28 13.95 18.63
CA GLY A 87 -5.65 13.79 19.13
C GLY A 87 -6.72 13.93 18.06
N SER A 88 -6.37 13.83 16.78
CA SER A 88 -7.27 13.87 15.63
C SER A 88 -8.49 12.96 15.81
N VAL A 89 -9.66 13.45 15.39
CA VAL A 89 -10.93 12.72 15.44
C VAL A 89 -11.48 12.62 14.03
N LEU A 90 -11.25 11.47 13.42
CA LEU A 90 -11.61 11.24 12.02
C LEU A 90 -13.07 10.88 11.85
N GLN A 91 -13.72 11.54 10.90
CA GLN A 91 -15.08 11.26 10.46
C GLN A 91 -15.11 10.91 8.98
N PHE A 92 -15.67 9.74 8.67
CA PHE A 92 -15.85 9.24 7.31
C PHE A 92 -17.21 9.62 6.75
N GLY A 93 -17.29 9.81 5.44
CA GLY A 93 -18.52 10.09 4.73
C GLY A 93 -18.35 9.97 3.23
N TRP A 94 -19.42 10.25 2.50
CA TRP A 94 -19.33 10.41 1.05
C TRP A 94 -18.83 11.81 0.69
N THR A 95 -18.05 11.93 -0.38
CA THR A 95 -17.55 13.22 -0.86
C THR A 95 -18.73 14.11 -1.30
N PRO A 96 -18.91 15.32 -0.73
CA PRO A 96 -20.02 16.20 -1.09
C PRO A 96 -19.97 16.67 -2.56
N GLY A 97 -21.14 16.80 -3.19
CA GLY A 97 -21.24 17.36 -4.55
C GLY A 97 -20.82 16.41 -5.68
N VAL A 98 -20.39 15.20 -5.37
CA VAL A 98 -20.17 14.13 -6.35
C VAL A 98 -21.47 13.32 -6.46
N GLU A 99 -21.97 13.10 -7.68
CA GLU A 99 -23.12 12.21 -7.89
C GLU A 99 -22.77 10.80 -7.42
N ILE A 100 -23.31 10.44 -6.26
CA ILE A 100 -23.25 9.08 -5.77
C ILE A 100 -24.39 8.34 -6.45
N THR A 101 -24.14 7.79 -7.63
CA THR A 101 -25.07 6.84 -8.28
C THR A 101 -25.32 5.57 -7.42
N ALA A 102 -24.65 5.47 -6.27
CA ALA A 102 -24.61 4.33 -5.38
C ALA A 102 -25.05 4.61 -3.93
N GLY A 103 -25.43 5.87 -3.59
CA GLY A 103 -25.76 6.27 -2.21
C GLY A 103 -26.98 5.55 -1.61
N GLU A 104 -27.83 4.99 -2.47
CA GLU A 104 -29.00 4.19 -2.09
C GLU A 104 -28.67 2.71 -1.82
N ARG A 105 -27.46 2.25 -2.15
CA ARG A 105 -27.05 0.84 -2.05
C ARG A 105 -25.93 0.59 -1.05
N PHE A 106 -25.25 1.63 -0.61
CA PHE A 106 -24.19 1.54 0.38
C PHE A 106 -24.35 2.57 1.49
N TYR A 107 -23.97 2.16 2.69
CA TYR A 107 -23.83 3.01 3.85
C TYR A 107 -22.36 2.99 4.30
N ILE A 108 -21.84 4.15 4.71
CA ILE A 108 -20.53 4.26 5.37
C ILE A 108 -20.74 4.70 6.82
N SER A 109 -20.19 3.93 7.75
CA SER A 109 -20.17 4.28 9.17
C SER A 109 -19.24 5.47 9.41
N PRO A 110 -19.74 6.61 9.93
CA PRO A 110 -18.92 7.81 10.09
C PRO A 110 -17.75 7.67 11.05
N THR A 111 -17.81 6.75 12.02
CA THR A 111 -16.78 6.57 13.04
C THR A 111 -15.85 5.41 12.77
N SER A 112 -16.30 4.37 12.06
CA SER A 112 -15.51 3.16 11.83
C SER A 112 -15.00 3.00 10.40
N GLY A 113 -15.47 3.83 9.47
CA GLY A 113 -15.14 3.73 8.04
C GLY A 113 -15.65 2.46 7.36
N VAL A 114 -16.43 1.63 8.07
CA VAL A 114 -16.99 0.37 7.52
C VAL A 114 -18.09 0.71 6.53
N ILE A 115 -17.98 0.17 5.32
CA ILE A 115 -18.95 0.30 4.25
C ILE A 115 -19.76 -0.99 4.16
N THR A 116 -21.09 -0.87 4.21
CA THR A 116 -22.03 -1.99 4.13
C THR A 116 -23.05 -1.78 3.03
N THR A 117 -23.61 -2.87 2.52
CA THR A 117 -24.79 -2.86 1.65
C THR A 117 -26.02 -2.33 2.40
N VAL A 118 -26.92 -1.67 1.68
CA VAL A 118 -28.27 -1.30 2.16
C VAL A 118 -29.31 -1.61 1.07
N GLY A 119 -30.57 -1.74 1.48
CA GLY A 119 -31.66 -2.12 0.59
C GLY A 119 -31.69 -3.61 0.27
N GLU A 120 -32.83 -4.09 -0.22
CA GLU A 120 -33.06 -5.51 -0.52
C GLU A 120 -32.92 -5.85 -2.02
N ASP A 121 -32.73 -4.82 -2.85
CA ASP A 121 -32.61 -4.99 -4.29
C ASP A 121 -31.33 -5.73 -4.67
N ALA A 122 -31.46 -6.68 -5.59
CA ALA A 122 -30.32 -7.39 -6.12
C ALA A 122 -29.33 -6.43 -6.79
N PHE A 123 -28.03 -6.72 -6.64
CA PHE A 123 -26.98 -6.03 -7.37
C PHE A 123 -26.93 -6.56 -8.82
N PRO A 124 -26.77 -5.67 -9.82
CA PRO A 124 -26.63 -6.09 -11.21
C PRO A 124 -25.33 -6.90 -11.39
N VAL A 125 -25.39 -7.93 -12.22
CA VAL A 125 -24.22 -8.77 -12.54
C VAL A 125 -23.21 -7.99 -13.39
N ASN A 126 -21.91 -8.21 -13.15
CA ASN A 126 -20.81 -7.57 -13.91
C ASN A 126 -20.85 -6.03 -13.92
N HIS A 127 -21.27 -5.43 -12.82
CA HIS A 127 -21.31 -3.99 -12.62
C HIS A 127 -20.18 -3.53 -11.70
N VAL A 128 -19.80 -2.25 -11.85
CA VAL A 128 -18.79 -1.60 -11.01
C VAL A 128 -19.37 -0.31 -10.47
N TYR A 129 -19.55 -0.24 -9.16
CA TYR A 129 -19.89 1.02 -8.49
C TYR A 129 -18.63 1.82 -8.21
N ARG A 130 -18.69 3.13 -8.46
CA ARG A 130 -17.65 4.09 -8.11
C ARG A 130 -18.14 4.93 -6.94
N LEU A 131 -17.49 4.79 -5.80
CA LEU A 131 -17.85 5.50 -4.57
C LEU A 131 -16.76 6.51 -4.24
N SER A 132 -17.12 7.78 -4.04
CA SER A 132 -16.19 8.80 -3.57
C SER A 132 -16.35 8.98 -2.06
N ILE A 133 -15.29 8.63 -1.33
CA ILE A 133 -15.25 8.63 0.13
C ILE A 133 -14.38 9.80 0.58
N ARG A 134 -14.84 10.52 1.60
CA ARG A 134 -14.08 11.54 2.29
C ARG A 134 -13.85 11.15 3.75
N VAL A 135 -12.67 11.45 4.25
CA VAL A 135 -12.37 11.50 5.70
C VAL A 135 -11.99 12.92 6.08
N VAL A 136 -12.49 13.42 7.20
CA VAL A 136 -12.25 14.76 7.72
C VAL A 136 -11.75 14.65 9.16
N ASP A 137 -10.74 15.43 9.56
CA ASP A 137 -10.45 15.60 10.98
C ASP A 137 -11.38 16.67 11.58
N LEU A 138 -12.16 16.28 12.59
CA LEU A 138 -13.10 17.15 13.28
C LEU A 138 -12.43 18.11 14.26
N ASN A 139 -11.16 17.91 14.61
CA ASN A 139 -10.41 18.79 15.49
C ASN A 139 -9.75 19.97 14.76
N ALA A 140 -9.88 20.05 13.44
CA ALA A 140 -9.34 21.14 12.65
C ALA A 140 -10.08 22.46 12.92
N ALA A 141 -9.32 23.52 13.22
CA ALA A 141 -9.85 24.89 13.29
C ALA A 141 -10.44 25.36 11.94
N VAL A 142 -10.06 24.69 10.84
CA VAL A 142 -10.59 24.91 9.49
C VAL A 142 -10.89 23.55 8.82
N PRO A 143 -12.11 23.00 8.97
CA PRO A 143 -12.52 21.73 8.35
C PRO A 143 -12.43 21.72 6.82
N ALA A 144 -12.35 22.89 6.18
CA ALA A 144 -12.32 23.04 4.72
C ALA A 144 -11.00 22.61 4.07
N THR A 145 -9.93 22.38 4.83
CA THR A 145 -8.63 21.92 4.31
C THR A 145 -8.11 20.64 4.99
N SER A 146 -8.73 20.20 6.10
CA SER A 146 -8.33 18.98 6.82
C SER A 146 -9.20 17.79 6.41
N PHE A 147 -9.07 17.39 5.14
CA PHE A 147 -9.74 16.21 4.61
C PHE A 147 -8.89 15.50 3.56
N ALA A 148 -9.19 14.22 3.34
CA ALA A 148 -8.73 13.47 2.17
C ALA A 148 -9.90 12.78 1.48
N ASP A 149 -9.79 12.64 0.16
CA ASP A 149 -10.72 11.90 -0.67
C ASP A 149 -10.07 10.62 -1.22
N MET A 150 -10.88 9.59 -1.45
CA MET A 150 -10.51 8.31 -2.03
C MET A 150 -11.64 7.80 -2.93
N GLU A 151 -11.31 7.17 -4.06
CA GLU A 151 -12.28 6.41 -4.86
C GLU A 151 -12.29 4.94 -4.40
N LEU A 152 -13.47 4.33 -4.26
CA LEU A 152 -13.64 2.90 -4.07
C LEU A 152 -14.43 2.31 -5.24
N LEU A 153 -13.80 1.36 -5.93
CA LEU A 153 -14.44 0.54 -6.97
C LEU A 153 -15.01 -0.74 -6.34
N VAL A 154 -16.33 -0.91 -6.38
CA VAL A 154 -17.01 -2.12 -5.90
C VAL A 154 -17.48 -2.95 -7.09
N TYR A 155 -16.85 -4.10 -7.30
CA TYR A 155 -17.17 -5.03 -8.37
C TYR A 155 -18.23 -6.04 -7.91
N THR A 156 -19.28 -6.24 -8.71
CA THR A 156 -20.32 -7.26 -8.44
C THR A 156 -20.02 -8.61 -9.09
N ALA A 157 -18.82 -8.77 -9.66
CA ALA A 157 -18.32 -9.99 -10.25
C ALA A 157 -16.92 -10.30 -9.70
N PHE A 158 -16.61 -11.59 -9.59
CA PHE A 158 -15.27 -12.03 -9.17
C PHE A 158 -14.21 -11.43 -10.11
N GLN A 159 -13.13 -10.97 -9.50
CA GLN A 159 -12.01 -10.33 -10.16
C GLN A 159 -10.86 -11.33 -10.34
N PRO A 160 -10.01 -11.13 -11.38
CA PRO A 160 -8.78 -11.87 -11.51
C PRO A 160 -7.81 -11.57 -10.36
N VAL A 161 -6.77 -12.41 -10.25
CA VAL A 161 -5.64 -12.16 -9.36
C VAL A 161 -5.04 -10.79 -9.67
N LEU A 162 -4.72 -10.03 -8.64
CA LEU A 162 -4.08 -8.73 -8.78
C LEU A 162 -2.58 -8.87 -8.56
N PHE A 163 -1.82 -8.47 -9.58
CA PHE A 163 -0.39 -8.26 -9.53
C PHE A 163 -0.09 -6.78 -9.24
N PRO A 164 0.84 -6.45 -8.33
CA PRO A 164 1.18 -5.05 -8.05
C PRO A 164 1.97 -4.37 -9.18
N ALA A 165 2.52 -5.14 -10.13
CA ALA A 165 3.16 -4.64 -11.34
C ALA A 165 2.99 -5.66 -12.48
N ASP A 166 3.08 -5.18 -13.72
CA ASP A 166 3.03 -6.05 -14.91
C ASP A 166 4.32 -6.86 -15.10
N THR A 167 5.43 -6.35 -14.56
CA THR A 167 6.75 -6.98 -14.61
C THR A 167 7.42 -6.91 -13.24
N PHE A 168 7.93 -8.05 -12.77
CA PHE A 168 8.75 -8.17 -11.57
C PHE A 168 10.19 -8.40 -11.96
N GLN A 169 11.08 -7.55 -11.47
CA GLN A 169 12.52 -7.71 -11.67
C GLN A 169 13.13 -8.42 -10.47
N PHE A 170 13.93 -9.45 -10.75
CA PHE A 170 14.69 -10.17 -9.76
C PHE A 170 16.16 -10.16 -10.18
N ASN A 171 17.06 -10.05 -9.21
CA ASN A 171 18.48 -10.13 -9.46
C ASN A 171 19.01 -11.46 -8.96
N VAL A 172 19.79 -12.16 -9.78
CA VAL A 172 20.47 -13.39 -9.39
C VAL A 172 21.96 -13.21 -9.58
N THR A 173 22.75 -13.73 -8.64
CA THR A 173 24.20 -13.84 -8.78
C THR A 173 24.58 -15.30 -9.03
N GLU A 174 25.64 -15.49 -9.80
CA GLU A 174 26.15 -16.81 -10.20
C GLU A 174 26.60 -17.72 -9.05
N GLN A 175 26.92 -17.16 -7.89
CA GLN A 175 27.39 -17.91 -6.74
C GLN A 175 26.29 -18.54 -5.89
N LEU A 176 25.01 -18.29 -6.22
CA LEU A 176 23.91 -18.83 -5.41
C LEU A 176 23.78 -20.35 -5.63
N PRO A 177 23.85 -21.17 -4.56
CA PRO A 177 23.62 -22.61 -4.67
C PRO A 177 22.26 -22.90 -5.28
N ALA A 178 22.12 -24.04 -5.96
CA ALA A 178 20.82 -24.53 -6.40
C ALA A 178 19.84 -24.65 -5.22
N GLN A 179 18.55 -24.41 -5.49
CA GLN A 179 17.46 -24.40 -4.51
C GLN A 179 17.50 -23.26 -3.49
N THR A 180 18.32 -22.23 -3.72
CA THR A 180 18.29 -21.01 -2.91
C THR A 180 16.98 -20.27 -3.17
N ARG A 181 16.26 -19.92 -2.10
CA ARG A 181 15.02 -19.14 -2.16
C ARG A 181 15.33 -17.67 -2.47
N LEU A 182 14.84 -17.18 -3.60
CA LEU A 182 14.98 -15.78 -4.03
C LEU A 182 13.80 -14.91 -3.57
N GLY A 183 12.62 -15.50 -3.42
CA GLY A 183 11.41 -14.77 -3.03
C GLY A 183 10.15 -15.45 -3.52
N TYR A 184 9.06 -14.68 -3.57
CA TYR A 184 7.78 -15.11 -4.12
C TYR A 184 7.34 -14.13 -5.20
N ILE A 185 6.57 -14.63 -6.15
CA ILE A 185 5.79 -13.78 -7.05
C ILE A 185 4.71 -13.08 -6.22
N PRO A 186 4.72 -11.74 -6.11
CA PRO A 186 3.73 -11.03 -5.33
C PRO A 186 2.39 -11.02 -6.07
N ALA A 187 1.34 -11.49 -5.40
CA ALA A 187 -0.02 -11.43 -5.91
C ALA A 187 -1.03 -11.40 -4.76
N ARG A 188 -2.22 -10.82 -5.00
CA ARG A 188 -3.33 -10.83 -4.03
C ARG A 188 -4.67 -11.10 -4.69
N SER A 189 -5.59 -11.72 -3.96
CA SER A 189 -6.98 -11.83 -4.37
C SER A 189 -7.74 -10.59 -3.89
N LEU A 190 -8.61 -10.05 -4.76
CA LEU A 190 -9.61 -9.05 -4.38
C LEU A 190 -10.94 -9.67 -3.94
N ASN A 191 -11.15 -10.97 -4.22
CA ASN A 191 -12.42 -11.64 -3.96
C ASN A 191 -12.57 -12.05 -2.49
N SER A 192 -11.48 -12.55 -1.88
CA SER A 192 -11.45 -12.97 -0.49
C SER A 192 -10.01 -12.99 0.02
N ILE A 193 -9.81 -12.58 1.27
CA ILE A 193 -8.52 -12.65 1.96
C ILE A 193 -8.05 -14.10 2.19
N ASN A 194 -8.99 -15.05 2.17
CA ASN A 194 -8.71 -16.48 2.37
C ASN A 194 -8.49 -17.23 1.05
N ASP A 195 -8.58 -16.55 -0.10
CA ASP A 195 -8.33 -17.21 -1.38
C ASP A 195 -6.87 -17.63 -1.50
N ILE A 196 -6.68 -18.90 -1.89
CA ILE A 196 -5.36 -19.42 -2.23
C ILE A 196 -5.08 -19.11 -3.70
N ILE A 197 -3.92 -18.50 -3.94
CA ILE A 197 -3.40 -18.23 -5.28
C ILE A 197 -2.39 -19.32 -5.63
N THR A 198 -2.56 -19.90 -6.80
CA THR A 198 -1.60 -20.86 -7.38
C THR A 198 -1.00 -20.28 -8.64
N PHE A 199 0.24 -20.66 -8.94
CA PHE A 199 0.98 -20.12 -10.08
C PHE A 199 1.29 -21.18 -11.12
N LYS A 200 1.31 -20.77 -12.38
CA LYS A 200 1.72 -21.61 -13.50
C LYS A 200 2.62 -20.83 -14.44
N VAL A 201 3.70 -21.45 -14.90
CA VAL A 201 4.56 -20.82 -15.90
C VAL A 201 4.02 -21.12 -17.29
N LEU A 202 3.52 -20.10 -17.97
CA LEU A 202 2.98 -20.21 -19.33
C LEU A 202 4.08 -20.18 -20.40
N ARG A 203 5.16 -19.44 -20.15
CA ARG A 203 6.33 -19.38 -21.04
C ARG A 203 7.61 -19.38 -20.22
N ARG A 204 8.50 -20.31 -20.56
CA ARG A 204 9.85 -20.41 -19.99
C ARG A 204 10.90 -19.96 -21.02
N PRO A 205 12.04 -19.42 -20.57
CA PRO A 205 13.23 -19.30 -21.38
C PRO A 205 13.73 -20.66 -21.89
N ASP A 206 14.70 -20.64 -22.79
CA ASP A 206 15.40 -21.85 -23.24
C ASP A 206 15.91 -22.66 -22.02
N PRO A 207 15.73 -23.99 -21.96
CA PRO A 207 16.17 -24.82 -20.83
C PRO A 207 17.65 -24.66 -20.46
N SER A 208 18.53 -24.36 -21.42
CA SER A 208 19.94 -24.06 -21.16
C SER A 208 20.18 -22.72 -20.46
N LYS A 209 19.14 -21.88 -20.36
CA LYS A 209 19.14 -20.51 -19.83
C LYS A 209 18.09 -20.32 -18.72
N GLN A 210 17.76 -21.37 -17.96
CA GLN A 210 16.83 -21.29 -16.83
C GLN A 210 17.57 -21.18 -15.48
N PRO A 211 17.93 -19.95 -15.04
CA PRO A 211 18.56 -19.70 -13.74
C PRO A 211 17.67 -20.05 -12.55
N ILE A 212 16.35 -19.94 -12.74
CA ILE A 212 15.36 -20.06 -11.69
C ILE A 212 14.32 -21.11 -12.03
N ASN A 213 13.74 -21.66 -10.98
CA ASN A 213 12.64 -22.58 -11.02
C ASN A 213 11.43 -21.96 -10.30
N ILE A 214 10.27 -22.08 -10.95
CA ILE A 214 8.94 -21.77 -10.43
C ILE A 214 8.09 -23.02 -10.64
N VAL A 215 7.50 -23.51 -9.55
CA VAL A 215 6.73 -24.76 -9.53
C VAL A 215 5.29 -24.50 -9.96
N ASP A 216 4.84 -25.22 -11.00
CA ASP A 216 3.44 -25.16 -11.44
C ASP A 216 2.51 -25.73 -10.37
N GLY A 217 1.43 -25.01 -10.07
CA GLY A 217 0.51 -25.30 -8.96
C GLY A 217 1.04 -24.86 -7.59
N GLY A 218 2.26 -24.30 -7.52
CA GLY A 218 2.85 -23.80 -6.28
C GLY A 218 2.29 -22.44 -5.85
N ASP A 219 2.83 -21.94 -4.74
CA ASP A 219 2.51 -20.65 -4.09
C ASP A 219 3.29 -19.46 -4.67
N GLY A 220 3.99 -19.68 -5.79
CA GLY A 220 4.78 -18.65 -6.46
C GLY A 220 6.20 -18.53 -5.92
N LEU A 221 6.68 -19.50 -5.12
CA LEU A 221 8.07 -19.56 -4.69
C LEU A 221 9.03 -19.59 -5.88
N ILE A 222 10.03 -18.71 -5.84
CA ILE A 222 11.13 -18.65 -6.79
C ILE A 222 12.38 -19.20 -6.13
N THR A 223 12.98 -20.22 -6.76
CA THR A 223 14.23 -20.85 -6.33
C THR A 223 15.25 -20.87 -7.45
N THR A 224 16.55 -20.88 -7.15
CA THR A 224 17.59 -21.15 -8.16
C THR A 224 17.52 -22.62 -8.62
N GLN A 225 17.77 -22.89 -9.90
CA GLN A 225 17.64 -24.25 -10.44
C GLN A 225 18.99 -25.00 -10.55
N ASN A 226 20.02 -24.35 -11.08
CA ASN A 226 21.36 -24.91 -11.30
C ASN A 226 22.46 -23.92 -10.86
N TYR A 227 23.73 -24.38 -10.85
CA TYR A 227 24.86 -23.45 -10.86
C TYR A 227 24.74 -22.59 -12.12
N PHE A 228 24.63 -21.28 -11.90
CA PHE A 228 24.53 -20.29 -12.96
C PHE A 228 25.95 -19.78 -13.21
N ASP A 229 26.38 -19.73 -14.46
CA ASP A 229 27.68 -19.18 -14.84
C ASP A 229 27.42 -17.95 -15.71
N TYR A 230 27.70 -16.77 -15.18
CA TYR A 230 27.40 -15.49 -15.83
C TYR A 230 28.08 -15.38 -17.19
N ASP A 231 29.30 -15.88 -17.32
CA ASP A 231 30.15 -15.76 -18.51
C ASP A 231 29.65 -16.60 -19.70
N THR A 232 28.74 -17.55 -19.45
CA THR A 232 28.24 -18.48 -20.49
C THR A 232 26.92 -18.04 -21.12
N ILE A 233 26.36 -16.90 -20.68
CA ILE A 233 25.01 -16.50 -21.05
C ILE A 233 25.06 -15.32 -22.02
N LEU A 234 24.53 -15.54 -23.21
CA LEU A 234 24.44 -14.50 -24.26
C LEU A 234 23.45 -13.37 -23.95
N ASP A 235 22.48 -13.61 -23.07
CA ASP A 235 21.43 -12.65 -22.70
C ASP A 235 21.27 -12.64 -21.18
N HIS A 236 21.79 -11.59 -20.55
CA HIS A 236 21.84 -11.45 -19.10
C HIS A 236 20.47 -11.10 -18.50
N SER A 237 19.45 -10.96 -19.34
CA SER A 237 18.07 -10.81 -18.91
C SER A 237 17.22 -11.95 -19.46
N THR A 238 16.39 -12.54 -18.60
CA THR A 238 15.47 -13.60 -19.02
C THR A 238 14.08 -13.39 -18.47
N THR A 239 13.05 -13.69 -19.27
CA THR A 239 11.66 -13.39 -18.92
C THR A 239 10.80 -14.65 -18.90
N TYR A 240 10.05 -14.80 -17.81
CA TYR A 240 9.01 -15.82 -17.64
C TYR A 240 7.64 -15.17 -17.76
N LEU A 241 6.73 -15.78 -18.54
CA LEU A 241 5.31 -15.43 -18.48
C LEU A 241 4.64 -16.33 -17.45
N ILE A 242 4.10 -15.73 -16.40
CA ILE A 242 3.47 -16.42 -15.28
C ILE A 242 1.97 -16.14 -15.26
N GLU A 243 1.17 -17.14 -14.93
CA GLU A 243 -0.25 -17.03 -14.63
C GLU A 243 -0.45 -17.23 -13.12
N GLY A 244 -1.11 -16.28 -12.47
CA GLY A 244 -1.62 -16.44 -11.11
C GLY A 244 -3.13 -16.72 -11.18
N ARG A 245 -3.59 -17.74 -10.45
CA ARG A 245 -4.99 -18.18 -10.46
C ARG A 245 -5.53 -18.39 -9.05
N VAL A 246 -6.71 -17.85 -8.79
CA VAL A 246 -7.51 -18.14 -7.58
C VAL A 246 -8.37 -19.40 -7.77
N GLN A 247 -8.74 -20.07 -6.67
CA GLN A 247 -9.47 -21.35 -6.70
C GLN A 247 -10.77 -21.33 -7.53
N ASN A 248 -11.47 -20.20 -7.58
CA ASN A 248 -12.69 -20.02 -8.37
C ASN A 248 -12.44 -19.83 -9.88
N GLY A 249 -11.19 -19.99 -10.35
CA GLY A 249 -10.83 -20.07 -11.76
C GLY A 249 -10.44 -18.75 -12.42
N TYR A 250 -10.55 -17.62 -11.72
CA TYR A 250 -10.13 -16.32 -12.22
C TYR A 250 -8.60 -16.21 -12.18
N SER A 251 -8.01 -15.72 -13.27
CA SER A 251 -6.56 -15.62 -13.39
C SER A 251 -6.13 -14.33 -14.08
N ALA A 252 -4.88 -13.95 -13.81
CA ALA A 252 -4.17 -12.89 -14.51
C ALA A 252 -2.77 -13.39 -14.88
N THR A 253 -2.10 -12.67 -15.76
CA THR A 253 -0.72 -12.94 -16.13
C THR A 253 0.19 -11.76 -15.82
N ALA A 254 1.43 -12.04 -15.47
CA ALA A 254 2.48 -11.05 -15.30
C ALA A 254 3.80 -11.58 -15.87
N LEU A 255 4.80 -10.71 -15.98
CA LEU A 255 6.16 -11.06 -16.36
C LEU A 255 7.05 -11.13 -15.13
N ALA A 256 7.90 -12.15 -15.06
CA ALA A 256 9.04 -12.16 -14.14
C ALA A 256 10.30 -12.05 -14.99
N SER A 257 10.97 -10.90 -14.93
CA SER A 257 12.27 -10.67 -15.54
C SER A 257 13.36 -10.91 -14.52
N LEU A 258 14.41 -11.59 -14.93
CA LEU A 258 15.55 -11.86 -14.09
C LEU A 258 16.79 -11.31 -14.77
N ASP A 259 17.47 -10.41 -14.07
CA ASP A 259 18.74 -9.87 -14.51
C ASP A 259 19.86 -10.58 -13.75
N SER A 260 20.77 -11.19 -14.49
CA SER A 260 21.97 -11.79 -13.93
C SER A 260 23.01 -10.72 -13.69
N LEU A 261 23.62 -10.74 -12.51
CA LEU A 261 24.67 -9.81 -12.13
C LEU A 261 26.00 -10.53 -12.02
N GLU A 262 27.02 -9.91 -12.58
CA GLU A 262 28.42 -10.31 -12.40
C GLU A 262 28.82 -10.10 -10.94
N TYR A 263 29.53 -11.06 -10.36
CA TYR A 263 30.07 -10.92 -9.01
C TYR A 263 31.34 -10.06 -9.07
N MET A 264 31.28 -8.82 -8.56
CA MET A 264 32.49 -8.01 -8.39
C MET A 264 33.20 -8.36 -7.07
N SER A 265 34.40 -8.94 -7.19
CA SER A 265 35.30 -9.29 -6.09
C SER A 265 35.89 -8.07 -5.36
#